data_AF-A0A4Q2UNV0-F1
#
_entry.id   AF-A0A4Q2UNV0-F1
#
_cell.length_a   1.000
_cell.length_b   1.000
_cell.length_c   1.000
_cell.angle_alpha   90.00
_cell.angle_beta   90.00
_cell.angle_gamma   90.00
#
_symmetry.space_group_name_H-M   'P 1'
#
loop_
_entity.id
_entity.type
_entity.pdbx_description
1 polymer ?
#
loop_
_entity_poly.entity_id
_entity_poly.type
_entity_poly.pdbx_seq_one_letter_code
_entity_poly.pdbx_strand_id
1 'polypeptide(L)'
;MRLYRLVWCMLMGAMSCGKDGPNPDLGANTRALLNDQPWDGLATAWQPNVQNDPCAVNTFTLSITSRYPHPKGARVQAPAFCVDCGTQSLNFSRIPRAVGQYTFAPAQPCSSAVAGRVSASYITLIGGDVIQDQYRPHATQSGTLAITRYDTVLAEIEGTFDITLARDTTRPANADAAPTARFRNGRFKVKLQ
;
A
#
# COMPACT_ATOMS: atom_id res chain seq x y z
N MET A 1 71.23 13.11 -4.59
CA MET A 1 70.00 13.53 -3.86
C MET A 1 69.12 14.28 -4.86
N ARG A 2 68.16 13.58 -5.47
CA ARG A 2 67.21 14.07 -6.51
C ARG A 2 65.92 14.50 -5.79
N LEU A 3 65.56 15.78 -5.83
CA LEU A 3 64.70 16.47 -6.80
C LEU A 3 63.19 16.15 -6.68
N TYR A 4 62.46 17.22 -6.33
CA TYR A 4 61.03 17.53 -6.54
C TYR A 4 59.94 16.76 -5.79
N ARG A 5 59.45 17.41 -4.71
CA ARG A 5 58.09 17.23 -4.15
C ARG A 5 57.07 17.74 -5.16
N LEU A 6 56.31 16.84 -5.76
CA LEU A 6 55.16 17.15 -6.61
C LEU A 6 53.94 17.41 -5.72
N VAL A 7 53.49 18.67 -5.73
CA VAL A 7 52.19 19.11 -5.25
C VAL A 7 51.14 18.63 -6.25
N TRP A 8 50.21 17.79 -5.82
CA TRP A 8 49.02 17.42 -6.59
C TRP A 8 47.78 17.87 -5.84
N CYS A 9 47.28 19.04 -6.22
CA CYS A 9 45.92 19.48 -5.96
C CYS A 9 44.97 18.64 -6.82
N MET A 10 44.23 17.71 -6.22
CA MET A 10 43.00 17.20 -6.84
C MET A 10 41.79 17.80 -6.12
N LEU A 11 41.35 18.94 -6.67
CA LEU A 11 39.96 19.37 -6.66
C LEU A 11 39.13 18.30 -7.39
N MET A 12 38.52 17.40 -6.64
CA MET A 12 37.40 16.57 -7.13
C MET A 12 36.12 17.27 -6.71
N GLY A 13 35.50 17.93 -7.68
CA GLY A 13 34.26 18.65 -7.54
C GLY A 13 33.11 17.77 -7.06
N ALA A 14 32.28 18.39 -6.23
CA ALA A 14 30.96 17.89 -5.88
C ALA A 14 30.09 17.78 -7.15
N MET A 15 29.94 16.56 -7.66
CA MET A 15 28.76 16.21 -8.44
C MET A 15 27.82 15.46 -7.51
N SER A 16 26.95 16.21 -6.85
CA SER A 16 25.73 15.68 -6.23
C SER A 16 24.84 15.19 -7.37
N CYS A 17 25.00 13.93 -7.74
CA CYS A 17 23.96 13.19 -8.44
C CYS A 17 22.84 12.97 -7.43
N GLY A 18 21.86 13.88 -7.41
CA GLY A 18 20.54 13.63 -6.87
C GLY A 18 19.87 12.53 -7.68
N LYS A 19 20.29 11.29 -7.43
CA LYS A 19 19.49 10.12 -7.71
C LYS A 19 18.59 9.95 -6.49
N ASP A 20 17.35 10.42 -6.60
CA ASP A 20 16.26 9.76 -5.89
C ASP A 20 16.12 8.36 -6.50
N GLY A 21 17.08 7.50 -6.15
CA GLY A 21 16.95 6.08 -6.33
C GLY A 21 15.81 5.60 -5.41
N PRO A 22 15.07 4.56 -5.80
CA PRO A 22 14.11 3.93 -4.90
C PRO A 22 14.83 3.60 -3.59
N ASN A 23 14.30 4.13 -2.49
CA ASN A 23 14.89 4.01 -1.15
C ASN A 23 15.10 2.52 -0.81
N PRO A 24 16.36 2.04 -0.68
CA PRO A 24 16.66 0.63 -0.46
C PRO A 24 16.36 0.13 0.97
N ASP A 25 15.85 0.98 1.87
CA ASP A 25 15.47 0.61 3.25
C ASP A 25 14.13 -0.15 3.38
N LEU A 26 13.40 -0.35 2.28
CA LEU A 26 12.04 -0.88 2.35
C LEU A 26 12.00 -2.41 2.30
N GLY A 27 12.52 -3.04 3.36
CA GLY A 27 11.86 -4.24 3.85
C GLY A 27 10.36 -3.97 4.08
N ALA A 28 9.53 -5.01 4.17
CA ALA A 28 8.09 -4.82 4.39
C ALA A 28 7.81 -3.81 5.52
N ASN A 29 7.29 -2.64 5.18
CA ASN A 29 6.94 -1.55 6.10
C ASN A 29 5.49 -1.67 6.60
N THR A 30 4.80 -2.73 6.18
CA THR A 30 3.48 -3.12 6.64
C THR A 30 3.48 -4.58 7.06
N ARG A 31 2.85 -4.86 8.20
CA ARG A 31 2.61 -6.22 8.70
C ARG A 31 1.17 -6.37 9.14
N ALA A 32 0.59 -7.53 8.90
CA ALA A 32 -0.76 -7.92 9.32
C ALA A 32 -0.89 -9.45 9.39
N LEU A 33 -2.07 -9.92 9.78
CA LEU A 33 -2.51 -11.30 9.57
C LEU A 33 -3.60 -11.32 8.50
N LEU A 34 -3.39 -12.00 7.38
CA LEU A 34 -4.41 -12.26 6.36
C LEU A 34 -4.98 -13.66 6.57
N ASN A 35 -6.26 -13.75 6.95
CA ASN A 35 -6.92 -15.02 7.27
C ASN A 35 -6.07 -15.87 8.22
N ASP A 36 -5.54 -15.22 9.26
CA ASP A 36 -4.73 -15.81 10.34
C ASP A 36 -3.34 -16.29 9.92
N GLN A 37 -2.92 -16.00 8.69
CA GLN A 37 -1.56 -16.22 8.21
C GLN A 37 -0.77 -14.90 8.23
N PRO A 38 0.54 -14.93 8.54
CA PRO A 38 1.41 -13.77 8.43
C PRO A 38 1.32 -13.15 7.04
N TRP A 39 1.18 -11.83 6.99
CA TRP A 39 1.10 -11.05 5.78
C TRP A 39 1.96 -9.81 5.91
N ASP A 40 2.95 -9.69 5.04
CA ASP A 40 3.88 -8.59 4.99
C ASP A 40 3.78 -7.91 3.62
N GLY A 41 3.87 -6.59 3.59
CA GLY A 41 3.74 -5.82 2.37
C GLY A 41 4.49 -4.50 2.38
N LEU A 42 4.60 -3.92 1.19
CA LEU A 42 5.17 -2.62 0.94
C LEU A 42 4.05 -1.60 0.75
N ALA A 43 3.91 -0.68 1.70
CA ALA A 43 3.02 0.46 1.67
C ALA A 43 3.65 1.63 0.90
N THR A 44 2.84 2.20 0.02
CA THR A 44 3.05 3.48 -0.66
C THR A 44 1.83 4.36 -0.41
N ALA A 45 2.05 5.65 -0.12
CA ALA A 45 0.98 6.61 0.10
C ALA A 45 1.16 7.84 -0.79
N TRP A 46 0.06 8.35 -1.35
CA TRP A 46 0.07 9.52 -2.22
C TRP A 46 -1.21 10.34 -2.09
N GLN A 47 -1.14 11.61 -2.52
CA GLN A 47 -2.31 12.47 -2.60
C GLN A 47 -3.14 12.15 -3.85
N PRO A 48 -4.45 11.94 -3.72
CA PRO A 48 -5.33 11.70 -4.85
C PRO A 48 -5.46 12.96 -5.72
N ASN A 49 -5.61 12.77 -7.03
CA ASN A 49 -5.90 13.88 -7.93
C ASN A 49 -7.36 14.36 -7.69
N VAL A 50 -7.49 15.50 -7.01
CA VAL A 50 -8.78 16.10 -6.64
C VAL A 50 -9.63 16.54 -7.83
N GLN A 51 -9.05 16.70 -9.03
CA GLN A 51 -9.84 16.96 -10.24
C GLN A 51 -10.65 15.73 -10.67
N ASN A 52 -10.12 14.53 -10.40
CA ASN A 52 -10.77 13.26 -10.75
C ASN A 52 -11.61 12.71 -9.59
N ASP A 53 -11.26 13.03 -8.34
CA ASP A 53 -12.04 12.70 -7.15
C ASP A 53 -12.17 13.92 -6.22
N PRO A 54 -13.20 14.78 -6.40
CA PRO A 54 -13.39 15.98 -5.60
C PRO A 54 -13.57 15.70 -4.10
N CYS A 55 -13.92 14.47 -3.73
CA CYS A 55 -14.13 14.07 -2.34
C CYS A 55 -12.88 13.60 -1.64
N ALA A 56 -11.76 13.63 -2.35
CA ALA A 56 -10.48 13.24 -1.84
C ALA A 56 -9.65 14.44 -1.33
N VAL A 57 -10.25 15.63 -1.26
CA VAL A 57 -9.63 16.83 -0.66
C VAL A 57 -9.17 16.53 0.76
N ASN A 58 -7.92 16.90 1.07
CA ASN A 58 -7.27 16.65 2.36
C ASN A 58 -7.21 15.17 2.79
N THR A 59 -7.29 14.26 1.83
CA THR A 59 -7.11 12.83 2.06
C THR A 59 -5.84 12.32 1.39
N PHE A 60 -5.47 11.08 1.69
CA PHE A 60 -4.47 10.33 0.95
C PHE A 60 -4.99 8.93 0.60
N THR A 61 -4.32 8.30 -0.36
CA THR A 61 -4.50 6.88 -0.69
C THR A 61 -3.32 6.11 -0.15
N LEU A 62 -3.57 4.91 0.38
CA LEU A 62 -2.57 3.96 0.84
C LEU A 62 -2.73 2.67 0.03
N SER A 63 -1.67 2.25 -0.65
CA SER A 63 -1.61 0.95 -1.32
C SER A 63 -0.53 0.11 -0.69
N ILE A 64 -0.86 -1.13 -0.34
CA ILE A 64 0.07 -2.08 0.23
C ILE A 64 0.16 -3.27 -0.72
N THR A 65 1.34 -3.54 -1.25
CA THR A 65 1.57 -4.67 -2.16
C THR A 65 2.33 -5.78 -1.45
N SER A 66 1.92 -7.03 -1.64
CA SER A 66 2.63 -8.20 -1.15
C SER A 66 3.12 -9.06 -2.30
N ARG A 67 4.32 -9.61 -2.17
CA ARG A 67 4.98 -10.44 -3.19
C ARG A 67 4.64 -11.92 -3.05
N TYR A 68 4.23 -12.36 -1.87
CA TYR A 68 3.93 -13.77 -1.62
C TYR A 68 2.50 -14.09 -2.06
N PRO A 69 2.25 -15.16 -2.83
CA PRO A 69 0.89 -15.54 -3.20
C PRO A 69 0.05 -15.96 -1.98
N HIS A 70 -1.26 -15.72 -2.03
CA HIS A 70 -2.21 -16.18 -1.03
C HIS A 70 -3.44 -16.84 -1.70
N PRO A 71 -3.86 -18.04 -1.25
CA PRO A 71 -3.21 -18.89 -0.24
C PRO A 71 -1.83 -19.38 -0.68
N LYS A 72 -1.00 -19.84 0.27
CA LYS A 72 0.35 -20.36 -0.03
C LYS A 72 0.25 -21.49 -1.05
N GLY A 73 1.04 -21.41 -2.13
CA GLY A 73 1.00 -22.39 -3.23
C GLY A 73 0.03 -22.07 -4.36
N ALA A 74 -0.72 -20.96 -4.29
CA ALA A 74 -1.51 -20.48 -5.42
C ALA A 74 -0.61 -20.22 -6.65
N ARG A 75 -1.16 -20.40 -7.85
CA ARG A 75 -0.40 -20.34 -9.11
C ARG A 75 0.27 -18.98 -9.29
N VAL A 76 1.61 -18.99 -9.32
CA VAL A 76 2.43 -17.83 -9.65
C VAL A 76 3.02 -18.03 -11.04
N GLN A 77 2.19 -18.01 -12.09
CA GLN A 77 2.76 -17.92 -13.44
C GLN A 77 2.91 -16.45 -13.79
N ALA A 78 4.02 -15.86 -13.39
CA ALA A 78 4.42 -14.53 -13.83
C ALA A 78 4.91 -14.57 -15.28
N PRO A 79 4.61 -13.55 -16.10
CA PRO A 79 5.28 -13.37 -17.38
C PRO A 79 6.80 -13.39 -17.16
N ALA A 80 7.57 -13.93 -18.12
CA ALA A 80 9.02 -14.15 -18.01
C ALA A 80 9.86 -12.88 -17.72
N PHE A 81 9.24 -11.69 -17.71
CA PHE A 81 9.89 -10.38 -17.54
C PHE A 81 9.43 -9.63 -16.29
N CYS A 82 8.61 -10.24 -15.44
CA CYS A 82 8.15 -9.61 -14.21
C CYS A 82 9.23 -9.72 -13.12
N VAL A 83 10.05 -8.68 -13.02
CA VAL A 83 10.87 -8.44 -11.82
C VAL A 83 10.00 -7.63 -10.87
N ASP A 84 9.64 -8.24 -9.74
CA ASP A 84 9.03 -7.56 -8.59
C ASP A 84 7.53 -7.25 -8.61
N CYS A 85 6.73 -7.92 -9.46
CA CYS A 85 5.28 -7.71 -9.42
C CYS A 85 4.71 -8.33 -8.13
N GLY A 86 4.04 -7.49 -7.34
CA GLY A 86 3.21 -7.98 -6.23
C GLY A 86 2.16 -8.96 -6.75
N THR A 87 1.90 -10.02 -5.98
CA THR A 87 0.82 -10.99 -6.26
C THR A 87 -0.48 -10.60 -5.57
N GLN A 88 -0.43 -9.55 -4.73
CA GLN A 88 -1.55 -9.05 -3.97
C GLN A 88 -1.46 -7.54 -3.79
N SER A 89 -2.62 -6.88 -3.72
CA SER A 89 -2.71 -5.44 -3.42
C SER A 89 -3.90 -5.15 -2.52
N LEU A 90 -3.63 -4.55 -1.36
CA LEU A 90 -4.62 -3.98 -0.43
C LEU A 90 -4.58 -2.47 -0.57
N ASN A 91 -5.70 -1.86 -0.94
CA ASN A 91 -5.81 -0.43 -1.16
C ASN A 91 -6.82 0.18 -0.19
N PHE A 92 -6.48 1.35 0.32
CA PHE A 92 -7.34 2.20 1.11
C PHE A 92 -7.37 3.58 0.46
N SER A 93 -8.55 4.16 0.31
CA SER A 93 -8.71 5.48 -0.30
C SER A 93 -9.54 6.40 0.58
N ARG A 94 -9.34 7.70 0.36
CA ARG A 94 -9.96 8.80 1.10
C ARG A 94 -9.65 8.77 2.60
N ILE A 95 -8.41 8.41 2.96
CA ILE A 95 -7.97 8.44 4.36
C ILE A 95 -7.70 9.90 4.75
N PRO A 96 -8.36 10.46 5.78
CA PRO A 96 -8.08 11.83 6.20
C PRO A 96 -6.63 11.99 6.70
N ARG A 97 -5.99 13.12 6.37
CA ARG A 97 -4.63 13.47 6.82
C ARG A 97 -4.61 14.00 8.27
N ALA A 98 -5.23 13.26 9.18
CA ALA A 98 -5.33 13.60 10.59
C ALA A 98 -5.22 12.34 11.46
N VAL A 99 -4.68 12.50 12.67
CA VAL A 99 -4.73 11.45 13.69
C VAL A 99 -6.20 11.21 14.07
N GLY A 100 -6.60 9.94 14.11
CA GLY A 100 -7.98 9.59 14.35
C GLY A 100 -8.30 8.16 13.96
N GLN A 101 -9.51 7.72 14.30
CA GLN A 101 -10.06 6.42 13.94
C GLN A 101 -11.16 6.58 12.89
N TYR A 102 -11.11 5.74 11.88
CA TYR A 102 -11.94 5.78 10.70
C TYR A 102 -12.60 4.43 10.47
N THR A 103 -13.83 4.46 9.95
CA THR A 103 -14.60 3.24 9.65
C THR A 103 -14.69 3.03 8.15
N PHE A 104 -14.70 1.78 7.71
CA PHE A 104 -14.90 1.48 6.30
C PHE A 104 -16.37 1.61 5.89
N ALA A 105 -16.58 2.10 4.68
CA ALA A 105 -17.84 1.97 3.98
C ALA A 105 -17.60 1.51 2.54
N PRO A 106 -18.62 0.90 1.90
CA PRO A 106 -18.60 0.69 0.46
C PRO A 106 -18.29 2.00 -0.26
N ALA A 107 -17.62 1.92 -1.41
CA ALA A 107 -17.32 3.10 -2.22
C ALA A 107 -18.62 3.85 -2.55
N GLN A 108 -18.71 5.11 -2.11
CA GLN A 108 -19.88 5.95 -2.32
C GLN A 108 -19.55 7.12 -3.26
N PRO A 109 -20.53 7.54 -4.10
CA PRO A 109 -20.36 8.73 -4.91
C PRO A 109 -20.14 9.95 -4.02
N CYS A 110 -19.52 10.95 -4.62
CA CYS A 110 -19.03 12.13 -3.91
C CYS A 110 -20.11 12.85 -3.08
N SER A 111 -21.31 12.97 -3.63
CA SER A 111 -22.48 13.57 -2.97
C SER A 111 -22.91 12.88 -1.67
N SER A 112 -22.43 11.66 -1.43
CA SER A 112 -22.73 10.84 -0.26
C SER A 112 -21.48 10.45 0.54
N ALA A 113 -20.33 11.08 0.24
CA ALA A 113 -19.11 10.87 1.01
C ALA A 113 -19.30 11.39 2.44
N VAL A 114 -19.28 10.47 3.41
CA VAL A 114 -19.41 10.82 4.82
C VAL A 114 -18.01 11.04 5.40
N ALA A 115 -17.83 12.17 6.09
CA ALA A 115 -16.57 12.48 6.76
C ALA A 115 -16.17 11.34 7.73
N GLY A 116 -14.89 10.98 7.74
CA GLY A 116 -14.37 9.90 8.57
C GLY A 116 -14.67 8.49 8.06
N ARG A 117 -15.27 8.34 6.87
CA ARG A 117 -15.38 7.05 6.18
C ARG A 117 -14.31 6.86 5.13
N VAL A 118 -13.69 5.69 5.16
CA VAL A 118 -12.63 5.28 4.22
C VAL A 118 -13.14 4.14 3.34
N SER A 119 -12.63 4.06 2.12
CA SER A 119 -12.89 2.91 1.24
C SER A 119 -11.71 1.96 1.28
N ALA A 120 -11.96 0.68 1.04
CA ALA A 120 -10.93 -0.34 0.94
C ALA A 120 -11.20 -1.27 -0.25
N SER A 121 -10.16 -1.92 -0.76
CA SER A 121 -10.29 -3.03 -1.70
C SER A 121 -9.06 -3.92 -1.59
N TYR A 122 -9.23 -5.20 -1.86
CA TYR A 122 -8.13 -6.15 -1.90
C TYR A 122 -8.24 -7.00 -3.16
N ILE A 123 -7.12 -7.22 -3.83
CA ILE A 123 -7.04 -8.07 -5.02
C ILE A 123 -5.90 -9.07 -4.91
N THR A 124 -6.13 -10.25 -5.46
CA THR A 124 -5.08 -11.23 -5.77
C THR A 124 -4.82 -11.21 -7.27
N LEU A 125 -3.57 -11.44 -7.66
CA LEU A 125 -3.11 -11.38 -9.03
C LEU A 125 -2.44 -12.70 -9.43
N ILE A 126 -2.80 -13.20 -10.61
CA ILE A 126 -2.02 -14.23 -11.30
C ILE A 126 -0.95 -13.49 -12.11
N GLY A 127 0.30 -13.83 -11.86
CA GLY A 127 1.43 -13.31 -12.61
C GLY A 127 1.72 -11.80 -12.46
N GLY A 128 1.01 -11.13 -11.56
CA GLY A 128 1.19 -9.71 -11.25
C GLY A 128 0.37 -8.75 -12.10
N ASP A 129 -0.39 -9.24 -13.08
CA ASP A 129 -1.15 -8.41 -14.03
C ASP A 129 -2.62 -8.84 -14.19
N VAL A 130 -2.91 -10.13 -14.06
CA VAL A 130 -4.28 -10.64 -14.19
C VAL A 130 -4.96 -10.68 -12.82
N ILE A 131 -6.06 -9.94 -12.65
CA ILE A 131 -6.89 -10.03 -11.44
C ILE A 131 -7.48 -11.43 -11.32
N GLN A 132 -7.06 -12.15 -10.27
CA GLN A 132 -7.58 -13.45 -9.91
C GLN A 132 -8.88 -13.30 -9.12
N ASP A 133 -8.81 -12.68 -7.95
CA ASP A 133 -9.97 -12.41 -7.09
C ASP A 133 -9.97 -10.95 -6.65
N GLN A 134 -11.17 -10.42 -6.41
CA GLN A 134 -11.37 -9.08 -5.87
C GLN A 134 -12.25 -9.15 -4.63
N TYR A 135 -11.92 -8.34 -3.64
CA TYR A 135 -12.61 -8.24 -2.36
C TYR A 135 -12.95 -6.78 -2.05
N ARG A 136 -14.13 -6.55 -1.48
CA ARG A 136 -14.68 -5.22 -1.20
C ARG A 136 -15.33 -5.18 0.19
N PRO A 137 -15.49 -3.99 0.81
CA PRO A 137 -16.21 -3.84 2.05
C PRO A 137 -17.64 -4.35 1.91
N HIS A 138 -18.05 -5.23 2.81
CA HIS A 138 -19.42 -5.70 2.87
C HIS A 138 -20.25 -4.76 3.74
N ALA A 139 -21.50 -4.47 3.39
CA ALA A 139 -22.35 -3.51 4.12
C ALA A 139 -22.55 -3.86 5.61
N THR A 140 -22.42 -5.14 5.98
CA THR A 140 -22.60 -5.65 7.34
C THR A 140 -21.29 -5.95 8.06
N GLN A 141 -20.14 -5.90 7.38
CA GLN A 141 -18.83 -6.19 7.98
C GLN A 141 -18.07 -4.89 8.15
N SER A 142 -17.85 -4.51 9.42
CA SER A 142 -17.08 -3.34 9.79
C SER A 142 -15.60 -3.67 9.93
N GLY A 143 -14.78 -2.66 9.72
CA GLY A 143 -13.39 -2.64 10.15
C GLY A 143 -13.02 -1.21 10.56
N THR A 144 -11.81 -1.08 11.08
CA THR A 144 -11.25 0.19 11.53
C THR A 144 -9.90 0.43 10.89
N LEU A 145 -9.66 1.69 10.53
CA LEU A 145 -8.34 2.21 10.20
C LEU A 145 -8.05 3.36 11.16
N ALA A 146 -6.91 3.34 11.83
CA ALA A 146 -6.50 4.43 12.69
C ALA A 146 -5.18 5.02 12.23
N ILE A 147 -5.13 6.33 12.10
CA ILE A 147 -3.88 7.08 11.94
C ILE A 147 -3.41 7.42 13.35
N THR A 148 -2.30 6.82 13.76
CA THR A 148 -1.75 6.95 15.12
C THR A 148 -0.71 8.05 15.21
N ARG A 149 -0.02 8.36 14.10
CA ARG A 149 0.92 9.47 14.01
C ARG A 149 0.87 10.07 12.60
N TYR A 150 0.96 11.40 12.55
CA TYR A 150 1.20 12.12 11.31
C TYR A 150 2.26 13.19 11.52
N ASP A 151 3.41 13.02 10.87
CA ASP A 151 4.54 13.95 10.89
C ASP A 151 4.52 14.78 9.60
N THR A 152 4.13 16.05 9.70
CA THR A 152 4.02 16.94 8.54
C THR A 152 5.37 17.42 8.02
N VAL A 153 6.43 17.36 8.83
CA VAL A 153 7.77 17.81 8.44
C VAL A 153 8.47 16.71 7.64
N LEU A 154 8.37 15.46 8.12
CA LEU A 154 8.95 14.29 7.44
C LEU A 154 8.02 13.68 6.38
N ALA A 155 6.79 14.21 6.26
CA ALA A 155 5.71 13.65 5.45
C ALA A 155 5.47 12.16 5.76
N GLU A 156 5.53 11.78 7.05
CA GLU A 156 5.46 10.39 7.48
C GLU A 156 4.15 10.10 8.21
N ILE A 157 3.52 8.98 7.87
CA ILE A 157 2.24 8.54 8.44
C ILE A 157 2.44 7.15 9.05
N GLU A 158 1.97 6.98 10.27
CA GLU A 158 1.87 5.69 10.93
C GLU A 158 0.41 5.39 11.26
N GLY A 159 0.03 4.13 11.16
CA GLY A 159 -1.33 3.72 11.47
C GLY A 159 -1.50 2.23 11.66
N THR A 160 -2.73 1.89 12.01
CA THR A 160 -3.18 0.51 12.24
C THR A 160 -4.47 0.23 11.47
N PHE A 161 -4.74 -1.04 11.17
CA PHE A 161 -5.99 -1.44 10.55
C PHE A 161 -6.42 -2.86 10.92
N ASP A 162 -7.73 -3.03 11.02
CA ASP A 162 -8.43 -4.31 11.13
C ASP A 162 -9.62 -4.26 10.18
N ILE A 163 -9.68 -5.14 9.18
CA ILE A 163 -10.74 -5.11 8.18
C ILE A 163 -11.11 -6.50 7.70
N THR A 164 -12.40 -6.72 7.48
CA THR A 164 -12.90 -7.88 6.75
C THR A 164 -13.52 -7.42 5.44
N LEU A 165 -13.07 -8.04 4.35
CA LEU A 165 -13.57 -7.78 3.00
C LEU A 165 -14.25 -9.05 2.48
N ALA A 166 -15.38 -8.90 1.81
CA ALA A 166 -16.08 -9.99 1.14
C ALA A 166 -15.62 -10.11 -0.31
N ARG A 167 -15.51 -11.34 -0.82
CA ARG A 167 -15.20 -11.57 -2.23
C ARG A 167 -16.32 -11.01 -3.11
N ASP A 168 -15.93 -10.37 -4.20
CA ASP A 168 -16.85 -9.95 -5.25
C ASP A 168 -17.43 -11.18 -5.95
N THR A 169 -18.74 -11.42 -5.76
CA THR A 169 -19.45 -12.57 -6.34
C THR A 169 -19.93 -12.32 -7.76
N THR A 170 -19.73 -11.12 -8.32
CA THR A 170 -20.03 -10.83 -9.73
C THR A 170 -19.04 -11.50 -10.69
N ARG A 171 -17.92 -12.03 -10.16
CA ARG A 171 -16.92 -12.78 -10.90
C ARG A 171 -16.92 -14.26 -10.48
N PRO A 172 -16.65 -15.18 -11.41
CA PRO A 172 -16.44 -16.59 -11.07
C PRO A 172 -15.35 -16.72 -10.02
N ALA A 173 -15.59 -17.56 -9.01
CA ALA A 173 -14.59 -17.85 -7.99
C ALA A 173 -13.49 -18.73 -8.58
N ASN A 174 -12.24 -18.42 -8.26
CA ASN A 174 -11.20 -19.42 -8.39
C ASN A 174 -11.37 -20.52 -7.33
N ALA A 175 -10.92 -21.74 -7.62
CA ALA A 175 -11.12 -22.89 -6.74
C ALA A 175 -10.57 -22.67 -5.32
N ASP A 176 -9.50 -21.88 -5.19
CA ASP A 176 -8.82 -21.60 -3.93
C ASP A 176 -9.26 -20.27 -3.28
N ALA A 177 -10.26 -19.59 -3.84
CA ALA A 177 -10.68 -18.26 -3.40
C ALA A 177 -11.51 -18.34 -2.10
N ALA A 178 -10.96 -17.81 -1.01
CA ALA A 178 -11.70 -17.65 0.23
C ALA A 178 -12.93 -16.72 0.04
N PRO A 179 -14.04 -16.94 0.77
CA PRO A 179 -15.20 -16.05 0.69
C PRO A 179 -14.91 -14.66 1.29
N THR A 180 -13.93 -14.57 2.18
CA THR A 180 -13.54 -13.33 2.86
C THR A 180 -12.02 -13.19 2.95
N ALA A 181 -11.54 -11.96 2.88
CA ALA A 181 -10.19 -11.57 3.25
C ALA A 181 -10.23 -10.78 4.55
N ARG A 182 -9.77 -11.40 5.64
CA ARG A 182 -9.74 -10.78 6.98
C ARG A 182 -8.31 -10.39 7.32
N PHE A 183 -8.06 -9.09 7.34
CA PHE A 183 -6.80 -8.52 7.81
C PHE A 183 -6.92 -8.15 9.28
N ARG A 184 -6.01 -8.64 10.12
CA ARG A 184 -5.96 -8.33 11.55
C ARG A 184 -4.60 -7.82 12.02
N ASN A 185 -4.61 -6.99 13.06
CA ASN A 185 -3.41 -6.42 13.65
C ASN A 185 -2.50 -5.71 12.62
N GLY A 186 -3.12 -5.09 11.62
CA GLY A 186 -2.41 -4.38 10.56
C GLY A 186 -1.68 -3.18 11.13
N ARG A 187 -0.42 -2.98 10.77
CA ARG A 187 0.39 -1.82 11.12
C ARG A 187 1.20 -1.38 9.93
N PHE A 188 1.27 -0.07 9.69
CA PHE A 188 2.05 0.49 8.60
C PHE A 188 2.78 1.76 9.03
N LYS A 189 3.89 2.03 8.34
CA LYS A 189 4.65 3.27 8.42
C LYS A 189 5.11 3.65 7.01
N VAL A 190 4.70 4.82 6.53
CA VAL A 190 4.86 5.19 5.13
C VAL A 190 5.13 6.67 4.97
N LYS A 191 5.91 7.04 3.95
CA LYS A 191 6.04 8.43 3.52
C LYS A 191 4.95 8.77 2.51
N LEU A 192 4.34 9.92 2.69
CA LEU A 192 3.43 10.53 1.73
C LEU A 192 4.24 11.12 0.59
N GLN A 193 4.02 10.60 -0.62
CA GLN A 193 4.59 11.10 -1.87
C GLN A 193 3.78 12.28 -2.43
#